data_AF-A0A7S1KZT9-F1
#
_entry.id   AF-A0A7S1KZT9-F1
#
_cell.length_a   1.000
_cell.length_b   1.000
_cell.length_c   1.000
_cell.angle_alpha   90.00
_cell.angle_beta   90.00
_cell.angle_gamma   90.00
#
_symmetry.space_group_name_H-M   'P 1'
#
loop_
_entity.id
_entity.type
_entity.pdbx_description
1 polymer ?
#
loop_
_entity_poly.entity_id
_entity_poly.type
_entity_poly.pdbx_seq_one_letter_code
_entity_poly.pdbx_strand_id
1 'polypeptide(L)'
;VETKAIQRAFLRGAKYADDVVAVLYSANGTADTGEPALQFQFITAAGLEGFLFEHGRGKGTAILQQFVPSLHAAHNDCIEAVWSPTVCHVSRRQNIHEIADDRYDVNDRCVTFEAKTHLSRLVQCTSRLRAQVKGQCENLVRHFHGCDTRHVVTRLVCRFKMSCDSELTLLHCVSARVMRAAAPSAGPTPASLQAGSRAA
;
A
#
# COMPACT_ATOMS: atom_id res chain seq x y z
N VAL A 1 -21.75 4.49 19.43
CA VAL A 1 -22.40 5.01 18.21
C VAL A 1 -21.48 4.84 17.00
N GLU A 2 -20.20 5.21 17.12
CA GLU A 2 -19.20 5.12 16.05
C GLU A 2 -18.90 3.69 15.57
N THR A 3 -18.72 2.71 16.46
CA THR A 3 -18.42 1.31 16.09
C THR A 3 -19.53 0.66 15.25
N LYS A 4 -20.81 0.97 15.52
CA LYS A 4 -21.93 0.49 14.71
C LYS A 4 -21.96 1.13 13.31
N ALA A 5 -21.51 2.38 13.17
CA ALA A 5 -21.36 3.02 11.88
C ALA A 5 -20.21 2.39 11.07
N ILE A 6 -19.08 2.11 11.72
CA ILE A 6 -17.95 1.38 11.14
C ILE A 6 -18.40 0.00 10.66
N GLN A 7 -19.05 -0.79 11.52
CA GLN A 7 -19.57 -2.11 11.16
C GLN A 7 -20.47 -2.05 9.92
N ARG A 8 -21.42 -1.11 9.88
CA ARG A 8 -22.30 -0.92 8.71
C ARG A 8 -21.53 -0.55 7.43
N ALA A 9 -20.48 0.26 7.55
CA ALA A 9 -19.67 0.65 6.39
C ALA A 9 -18.92 -0.56 5.80
N PHE A 10 -18.32 -1.39 6.65
CA PHE A 10 -17.56 -2.57 6.24
C PHE A 10 -18.46 -3.69 5.71
N LEU A 11 -19.65 -3.89 6.29
CA LEU A 11 -20.63 -4.88 5.81
C LEU A 11 -21.37 -4.45 4.54
N ARG A 12 -21.09 -3.26 3.99
CA ARG A 12 -21.76 -2.75 2.80
C ARG A 12 -21.47 -3.66 1.61
N GLY A 13 -22.50 -4.33 1.10
CA GLY A 13 -22.40 -5.24 -0.05
C GLY A 13 -22.12 -6.69 0.29
N ALA A 14 -21.84 -7.01 1.57
CA ALA A 14 -21.79 -8.38 2.04
C ALA A 14 -23.19 -9.02 2.00
N LYS A 15 -23.28 -10.23 1.45
CA LYS A 15 -24.49 -11.04 1.33
C LYS A 15 -24.44 -12.26 2.24
N TYR A 16 -23.24 -12.79 2.48
CA TYR A 16 -23.02 -14.02 3.23
C TYR A 16 -22.10 -13.77 4.43
N ALA A 17 -22.22 -14.65 5.43
CA ALA A 17 -21.40 -14.63 6.65
C ALA A 17 -19.90 -14.77 6.36
N ASP A 18 -19.56 -15.53 5.31
CA ASP A 18 -18.17 -15.85 4.92
C ASP A 18 -17.54 -14.86 3.93
N ASP A 19 -18.30 -13.82 3.54
CA ASP A 19 -17.79 -12.75 2.69
C ASP A 19 -16.67 -11.99 3.39
N VAL A 20 -15.56 -11.78 2.68
CA VAL A 20 -14.42 -11.04 3.21
C VAL A 20 -14.68 -9.55 3.14
N VAL A 21 -14.68 -8.89 4.29
CA VAL A 21 -15.11 -7.48 4.42
C VAL A 21 -14.00 -6.56 4.91
N ALA A 22 -12.96 -7.11 5.54
CA ALA A 22 -11.87 -6.31 6.07
C ALA A 22 -10.51 -7.02 5.98
N VAL A 23 -9.47 -6.20 6.01
CA VAL A 23 -8.08 -6.61 6.25
C VAL A 23 -7.57 -5.83 7.45
N LEU A 24 -7.00 -6.54 8.41
CA LEU A 24 -6.28 -5.98 9.54
C LEU A 24 -4.78 -6.00 9.26
N TYR A 25 -4.15 -4.84 9.35
CA TYR A 25 -2.71 -4.69 9.34
C TYR A 25 -2.21 -4.47 10.76
N SER A 26 -1.29 -5.30 11.23
CA SER A 26 -0.69 -5.12 12.55
C SER A 26 0.83 -5.17 12.46
N ALA A 27 1.48 -4.29 13.22
CA ALA A 27 2.93 -4.31 13.38
C ALA A 27 3.27 -5.07 14.67
N ASN A 28 3.04 -6.38 14.65
CA ASN A 28 3.31 -7.25 15.79
C ASN A 28 4.59 -8.05 15.54
N GLY A 29 5.68 -7.64 16.19
CA GLY A 29 6.97 -8.32 16.15
C GLY A 29 8.01 -7.66 15.24
N THR A 30 9.23 -8.16 15.33
CA THR A 30 10.37 -7.75 14.50
C THR A 30 10.70 -8.87 13.53
N ALA A 31 10.85 -8.55 12.25
CA ALA A 31 11.47 -9.44 11.28
C ALA A 31 12.92 -9.73 11.69
N ASP A 32 13.54 -10.77 11.10
CA ASP A 32 14.95 -11.11 11.35
C ASP A 32 15.92 -9.95 11.08
N THR A 33 15.47 -8.94 10.32
CA THR A 33 16.20 -7.71 10.01
C THR A 33 16.10 -6.62 11.09
N GLY A 34 15.36 -6.85 12.19
CA GLY A 34 15.09 -5.87 13.25
C GLY A 34 14.00 -4.84 12.91
N GLU A 35 13.41 -4.92 11.71
CA GLU A 35 12.32 -4.05 11.26
C GLU A 35 10.96 -4.59 11.71
N PRO A 36 9.94 -3.75 11.97
CA PRO A 36 8.61 -4.23 12.32
C PRO A 36 8.04 -5.12 11.22
N ALA A 37 7.64 -6.34 11.56
CA ALA A 37 7.00 -7.26 10.63
C ALA A 37 5.52 -6.89 10.49
N LEU A 38 5.12 -6.48 9.29
CA LEU A 38 3.72 -6.20 8.97
C LEU A 38 2.98 -7.53 8.80
N GLN A 39 2.04 -7.82 9.69
CA GLN A 39 1.14 -8.96 9.63
C GLN A 39 -0.20 -8.55 9.04
N PHE A 40 -0.84 -9.51 8.36
CA PHE A 40 -2.09 -9.31 7.63
C PHE A 40 -3.08 -10.39 8.06
N GLN A 41 -4.30 -9.98 8.39
CA GLN A 41 -5.38 -10.89 8.71
C GLN A 41 -6.65 -10.48 7.97
N PHE A 42 -7.24 -11.41 7.23
CA PHE A 42 -8.51 -11.20 6.56
C PHE A 42 -9.66 -11.53 7.51
N ILE A 43 -10.73 -10.72 7.47
CA ILE A 43 -11.87 -10.84 8.37
C ILE A 43 -13.15 -10.98 7.54
N THR A 44 -13.94 -12.00 7.87
CA THR A 44 -15.25 -12.27 7.27
C THR A 44 -16.35 -11.40 7.90
N ALA A 45 -17.51 -11.32 7.25
CA ALA A 45 -18.67 -10.60 7.78
C ALA A 45 -19.07 -11.10 9.17
N ALA A 46 -19.07 -12.43 9.39
CA ALA A 46 -19.33 -13.03 10.69
C ALA A 46 -18.24 -12.70 11.73
N GLY A 47 -16.97 -12.72 11.33
CA GLY A 47 -15.85 -12.42 12.23
C GLY A 47 -15.73 -10.96 12.64
N LEU A 48 -16.33 -10.04 11.87
CA LEU A 48 -16.19 -8.60 12.09
C LEU A 48 -16.82 -8.14 13.41
N GLU A 49 -17.97 -8.71 13.80
CA GLU A 49 -18.64 -8.31 15.05
C GLU A 49 -17.79 -8.69 16.27
N GLY A 50 -17.34 -9.95 16.35
CA GLY A 50 -16.42 -10.40 17.40
C GLY A 50 -15.11 -9.61 17.43
N PHE A 51 -14.58 -9.23 16.26
CA PHE A 51 -13.39 -8.37 16.19
C PHE A 51 -13.65 -6.96 16.78
N LEU A 52 -14.77 -6.32 16.42
CA LEU A 52 -15.06 -4.95 16.84
C LEU A 52 -15.49 -4.83 18.31
N PHE A 53 -16.13 -5.86 18.86
CA PHE A 53 -16.80 -5.77 20.17
C PHE A 53 -16.21 -6.71 21.25
N GLU A 54 -15.66 -7.87 20.89
CA GLU A 54 -15.17 -8.87 21.85
C GLU A 54 -13.64 -8.80 22.01
N HIS A 55 -12.92 -8.53 20.93
CA HIS A 55 -11.48 -8.29 20.96
C HIS A 55 -11.22 -6.84 21.38
N GLY A 56 -11.54 -6.54 22.64
CA GLY A 56 -11.39 -5.22 23.22
C GLY A 56 -10.04 -4.62 22.88
N ARG A 57 -10.04 -3.57 22.05
CA ARG A 57 -8.92 -2.64 21.80
C ARG A 57 -7.56 -3.31 22.00
N GLY A 58 -7.24 -4.29 21.15
CA GLY A 58 -6.03 -5.09 21.26
C GLY A 58 -4.79 -4.21 21.48
N LYS A 59 -3.93 -4.64 22.40
CA LYS A 59 -2.68 -3.96 22.80
C LYS A 59 -1.72 -3.90 21.60
N GLY A 60 -1.75 -2.81 20.83
CA GLY A 60 -0.84 -2.59 19.71
C GLY A 60 -1.37 -1.58 18.68
N THR A 61 -0.52 -1.17 17.75
CA THR A 61 -0.91 -0.30 16.62
C THR A 61 -1.34 -1.18 15.45
N ALA A 62 -2.62 -1.11 15.11
CA ALA A 62 -3.19 -1.82 13.96
C ALA A 62 -4.11 -0.91 13.14
N ILE A 63 -4.23 -1.20 11.85
CA ILE A 63 -5.10 -0.50 10.91
C ILE A 63 -6.10 -1.51 10.37
N LEU A 64 -7.39 -1.22 10.55
CA LEU A 64 -8.47 -1.96 9.89
C LEU A 64 -8.84 -1.25 8.59
N GLN A 65 -8.71 -1.92 7.46
CA GLN A 65 -9.11 -1.41 6.15
C GLN A 65 -10.22 -2.24 5.56
N GLN A 66 -11.18 -1.58 4.92
CA GLN A 66 -12.23 -2.26 4.17
C GLN A 66 -11.62 -3.07 3.03
N PHE A 67 -12.08 -4.31 2.86
CA PHE A 67 -11.61 -5.16 1.78
C PHE A 67 -12.05 -4.59 0.44
N VAL A 68 -11.08 -4.36 -0.44
CA VAL A 68 -11.35 -3.93 -1.82
C VAL A 68 -11.46 -5.18 -2.67
N PRO A 69 -12.58 -5.45 -3.37
CA PRO A 69 -12.71 -6.63 -4.22
C PRO A 69 -11.87 -6.50 -5.50
N SER A 70 -11.45 -7.63 -6.05
CA SER A 70 -10.68 -7.72 -7.29
C SER A 70 -11.57 -7.49 -8.51
N LEU A 71 -11.03 -6.90 -9.58
CA LEU A 71 -11.72 -6.79 -10.87
C LEU A 71 -12.28 -8.15 -11.36
N HIS A 72 -11.54 -9.23 -11.14
CA HIS A 72 -12.01 -10.60 -11.38
C HIS A 72 -12.32 -11.24 -10.03
N ALA A 73 -13.51 -10.96 -9.50
CA ALA A 73 -13.94 -11.24 -8.13
C ALA A 73 -13.79 -12.69 -7.64
N ALA A 74 -13.56 -13.65 -8.54
CA ALA A 74 -13.35 -15.06 -8.18
C ALA A 74 -12.11 -15.26 -7.30
N HIS A 75 -11.00 -14.57 -7.57
CA HIS A 75 -9.75 -14.75 -6.83
C HIS A 75 -9.25 -13.43 -6.26
N ASN A 76 -8.63 -13.49 -5.08
CA ASN A 76 -7.96 -12.30 -4.57
C ASN A 76 -6.70 -12.03 -5.40
N ASP A 77 -6.48 -10.76 -5.75
CA ASP A 77 -5.26 -10.34 -6.41
C ASP A 77 -4.76 -9.00 -5.86
N CYS A 78 -3.47 -8.80 -6.03
CA CYS A 78 -2.77 -7.60 -5.58
C CYS A 78 -1.70 -7.24 -6.61
N ILE A 79 -1.49 -5.95 -6.78
CA ILE A 79 -0.45 -5.39 -7.64
C ILE A 79 0.57 -4.72 -6.74
N GLU A 80 1.83 -5.14 -6.82
CA GLU A 80 2.93 -4.49 -6.13
C GLU A 80 3.75 -3.65 -7.11
N ALA A 81 3.98 -2.40 -6.73
CA ALA A 81 4.86 -1.48 -7.42
C ALA A 81 6.10 -1.22 -6.57
N VAL A 82 7.28 -1.48 -7.13
CA VAL A 82 8.57 -1.05 -6.60
C VAL A 82 9.07 0.08 -7.47
N TRP A 83 8.97 1.30 -6.95
CA TRP A 83 9.32 2.53 -7.67
C TRP A 83 10.61 3.15 -7.12
N SER A 84 11.42 3.67 -8.02
CA SER A 84 12.54 4.60 -7.80
C SER A 84 12.50 5.69 -8.89
N PRO A 85 13.27 6.78 -8.77
CA PRO A 85 13.29 7.83 -9.78
C PRO A 85 13.62 7.36 -11.20
N THR A 86 14.34 6.25 -11.35
CA THR A 86 14.79 5.72 -12.63
C THR A 86 13.98 4.51 -13.12
N VAL A 87 13.38 3.74 -12.21
CA VAL A 87 12.74 2.46 -12.55
C VAL A 87 11.44 2.28 -11.77
N CYS A 88 10.42 1.73 -12.43
CA CYS A 88 9.21 1.24 -11.77
C CYS A 88 8.97 -0.20 -12.18
N HIS A 89 9.20 -1.13 -11.25
CA HIS A 89 8.87 -2.55 -11.42
C HIS A 89 7.47 -2.80 -10.89
N VAL A 90 6.64 -3.46 -11.70
CA VAL A 90 5.24 -3.75 -11.36
C VAL A 90 5.02 -5.24 -11.51
N SER A 91 4.59 -5.88 -10.43
CA SER A 91 4.25 -7.30 -10.39
C SER A 91 2.81 -7.47 -9.90
N ARG A 92 2.16 -8.55 -10.32
CA ARG A 92 0.79 -8.90 -9.89
C ARG A 92 0.80 -10.33 -9.38
N ARG A 93 0.24 -10.56 -8.21
CA ARG A 93 0.01 -11.89 -7.65
C ARG A 93 -1.48 -12.13 -7.48
N GLN A 94 -1.91 -13.34 -7.79
CA GLN A 94 -3.28 -13.81 -7.62
C GLN A 94 -3.25 -15.07 -6.75
N ASN A 95 -4.16 -15.15 -5.78
CA ASN A 95 -4.34 -16.34 -4.96
C ASN A 95 -4.80 -17.54 -5.83
N ILE A 96 -4.36 -18.75 -5.50
CA ILE A 96 -4.73 -19.95 -6.27
C ILE A 96 -6.14 -20.45 -5.94
N HIS A 97 -6.62 -20.16 -4.73
CA HIS A 97 -7.96 -20.51 -4.27
C HIS A 97 -8.93 -19.39 -4.62
N GLU A 98 -10.18 -19.76 -4.85
CA GLU A 98 -11.24 -18.78 -5.02
C GLU A 98 -11.58 -18.15 -3.68
N ILE A 99 -11.94 -16.87 -3.69
CA ILE A 99 -12.36 -16.16 -2.47
C ILE A 99 -13.57 -16.85 -1.87
N ALA A 100 -14.47 -17.46 -2.65
CA ALA A 100 -15.66 -18.12 -2.12
C ALA A 100 -15.44 -19.58 -1.67
N ASP A 101 -14.22 -20.13 -1.79
CA ASP A 101 -13.93 -21.53 -1.47
C ASP A 101 -13.78 -21.73 0.05
N ASP A 102 -14.86 -22.16 0.70
CA ASP A 102 -14.96 -22.36 2.16
C ASP A 102 -14.17 -23.55 2.71
N ARG A 103 -13.60 -24.39 1.83
CA ARG A 103 -12.73 -25.50 2.21
C ARG A 103 -11.38 -25.02 2.76
N TYR A 104 -11.02 -23.77 2.51
CA TYR A 104 -9.77 -23.15 2.93
C TYR A 104 -10.02 -22.01 3.93
N ASP A 105 -9.07 -21.81 4.84
CA ASP A 105 -9.12 -20.67 5.76
C ASP A 105 -9.20 -19.35 4.99
N VAL A 106 -9.87 -18.35 5.57
CA VAL A 106 -10.04 -17.01 4.98
C VAL A 106 -8.69 -16.40 4.58
N ASN A 107 -7.64 -16.61 5.38
CA ASN A 107 -6.32 -16.09 5.06
C ASN A 107 -5.73 -16.85 3.88
N ASP A 108 -5.78 -18.18 3.88
CA ASP A 108 -5.20 -19.00 2.82
C ASP A 108 -5.83 -18.70 1.44
N ARG A 109 -7.13 -18.42 1.39
CA ARG A 109 -7.83 -18.03 0.14
C ARG A 109 -7.69 -16.55 -0.26
N CYS A 110 -7.15 -15.71 0.62
CA CYS A 110 -7.02 -14.27 0.36
C CYS A 110 -5.57 -13.76 0.29
N VAL A 111 -4.58 -14.46 0.81
CA VAL A 111 -3.19 -13.96 0.82
C VAL A 111 -2.60 -13.82 -0.59
N THR A 112 -1.73 -12.83 -0.79
CA THR A 112 -1.04 -12.60 -2.07
C THR A 112 0.48 -12.49 -1.90
N PHE A 113 1.01 -11.29 -1.66
CA PHE A 113 2.42 -11.03 -1.36
C PHE A 113 2.77 -11.29 0.11
N GLU A 114 1.75 -11.45 0.95
CA GLU A 114 1.86 -11.58 2.40
C GLU A 114 2.26 -12.99 2.86
N ALA A 115 2.01 -14.00 2.03
CA ALA A 115 2.18 -15.40 2.42
C ALA A 115 3.21 -16.14 1.58
N LYS A 116 3.43 -17.41 1.95
CA LYS A 116 4.29 -18.35 1.23
C LYS A 116 3.90 -18.42 -0.25
N THR A 117 4.90 -18.61 -1.09
CA THR A 117 4.76 -18.53 -2.55
C THR A 117 3.85 -19.58 -3.18
N HIS A 118 3.43 -20.62 -2.44
CA HIS A 118 2.56 -21.68 -2.96
C HIS A 118 1.06 -21.31 -2.95
N LEU A 119 0.64 -20.30 -2.17
CA LEU A 119 -0.77 -19.88 -2.09
C LEU A 119 -1.14 -18.85 -3.16
N SER A 120 -0.17 -18.37 -3.93
CA SER A 120 -0.41 -17.38 -4.98
C SER A 120 0.56 -17.53 -6.14
N ARG A 121 0.16 -17.09 -7.32
CA ARG A 121 0.96 -17.16 -8.55
C ARG A 121 1.17 -15.77 -9.14
N LEU A 122 2.28 -15.62 -9.87
CA LEU A 122 2.51 -14.42 -10.66
C LEU A 122 1.55 -14.41 -11.86
N VAL A 123 0.94 -13.26 -12.10
CA VAL A 123 0.07 -13.01 -13.24
C VAL A 123 0.68 -11.93 -14.11
N GLN A 124 0.55 -12.08 -15.42
CA GLN A 124 1.09 -11.09 -16.36
C GLN A 124 0.35 -9.75 -16.21
N CYS A 125 1.13 -8.68 -16.03
CA CYS A 125 0.62 -7.32 -16.13
C CYS A 125 0.56 -6.89 -17.59
N THR A 126 -0.49 -6.17 -17.99
CA THR A 126 -0.54 -5.49 -19.30
C THR A 126 0.35 -4.25 -19.27
N SER A 127 0.78 -3.78 -20.45
CA SER A 127 1.53 -2.51 -20.57
C SER A 127 0.74 -1.32 -20.02
N ARG A 128 -0.58 -1.27 -20.30
CA ARG A 128 -1.50 -0.25 -19.78
C ARG A 128 -1.52 -0.23 -18.25
N LEU A 129 -1.64 -1.40 -17.61
CA LEU A 129 -1.63 -1.49 -16.15
C LEU A 129 -0.31 -0.97 -15.57
N ARG A 130 0.82 -1.37 -16.15
CA ARG A 130 2.13 -0.90 -15.71
C ARG A 130 2.26 0.62 -15.81
N ALA A 131 1.78 1.21 -16.91
CA ALA A 131 1.79 2.66 -17.10
C ALA A 131 0.90 3.38 -16.09
N GLN A 132 -0.31 2.87 -15.82
CA GLN A 132 -1.22 3.42 -14.81
C GLN A 132 -0.61 3.39 -13.40
N VAL A 133 -0.06 2.24 -13.00
CA VAL A 133 0.59 2.07 -11.69
C VAL A 133 1.80 3.00 -11.55
N LYS A 134 2.66 3.08 -12.58
CA LYS A 134 3.79 4.01 -12.60
C LYS A 134 3.33 5.46 -12.43
N GLY A 135 2.30 5.87 -13.16
CA GLY A 135 1.73 7.21 -13.05
C GLY A 135 1.21 7.52 -11.63
N GLN A 136 0.57 6.55 -10.97
CA GLN A 136 0.15 6.72 -9.58
C GLN A 136 1.33 6.85 -8.61
N CYS A 137 2.40 6.06 -8.77
CA CYS A 137 3.61 6.23 -7.98
C CYS A 137 4.22 7.63 -8.17
N GLU A 138 4.30 8.12 -9.41
CA GLU A 138 4.80 9.47 -9.70
C GLU A 138 3.91 10.56 -9.11
N ASN A 139 2.59 10.38 -9.13
CA ASN A 139 1.64 11.29 -8.50
C ASN A 139 1.81 11.33 -6.98
N LEU A 140 2.01 10.18 -6.33
CA LEU A 140 2.28 10.10 -4.89
C LEU A 140 3.57 10.83 -4.51
N VAL A 141 4.65 10.63 -5.30
CA VAL A 141 5.93 11.30 -5.07
C VAL A 141 5.81 12.81 -5.26
N ARG A 142 5.12 13.25 -6.32
CA ARG A 142 4.86 14.67 -6.56
C ARG A 142 4.05 15.30 -5.44
N HIS A 143 3.03 14.60 -4.95
CA HIS A 143 2.23 15.04 -3.81
C HIS A 143 3.08 15.15 -2.54
N PHE A 144 3.90 14.13 -2.24
CA PHE A 144 4.83 14.16 -1.11
C PHE A 144 5.75 15.38 -1.16
N HIS A 145 6.36 15.67 -2.31
CA HIS A 145 7.20 16.85 -2.49
C HIS A 145 6.45 18.19 -2.34
N GLY A 146 5.17 18.22 -2.73
CA GLY A 146 4.31 19.39 -2.51
C GLY A 146 4.05 19.65 -1.03
N CYS A 147 4.07 18.61 -0.19
CA CYS A 147 3.89 18.70 1.26
C CYS A 147 5.21 18.86 2.03
N ASP A 148 6.31 18.27 1.55
CA ASP A 148 7.64 18.32 2.15
C ASP A 148 8.73 18.55 1.09
N THR A 149 9.19 19.80 1.00
CA THR A 149 10.24 20.21 0.08
C THR A 149 11.65 19.87 0.56
N ARG A 150 11.82 19.51 1.84
CA ARG A 150 13.14 19.20 2.42
C ARG A 150 13.54 17.75 2.21
N HIS A 151 12.61 16.93 1.75
CA HIS A 151 12.79 15.51 1.66
C HIS A 151 12.44 15.01 0.26
N VAL A 152 13.18 14.01 -0.20
CA VAL A 152 13.01 13.39 -1.51
C VAL A 152 12.79 11.90 -1.37
N VAL A 153 11.75 11.40 -2.04
CA VAL A 153 11.45 9.97 -2.04
C VAL A 153 12.40 9.27 -3.00
N THR A 154 13.19 8.33 -2.50
CA THR A 154 14.18 7.58 -3.30
C THR A 154 13.71 6.18 -3.65
N ARG A 155 12.80 5.62 -2.87
CA ARG A 155 12.17 4.32 -3.17
C ARG A 155 10.78 4.23 -2.54
N LEU A 156 9.82 3.69 -3.28
CA LEU A 156 8.50 3.32 -2.78
C LEU A 156 8.21 1.86 -3.08
N VAL A 157 7.54 1.19 -2.15
CA VAL A 157 6.88 -0.09 -2.34
C VAL A 157 5.42 0.08 -1.99
N CYS A 158 4.54 0.01 -2.98
CA CYS A 158 3.12 0.25 -2.80
C CYS A 158 2.31 -0.96 -3.29
N ARG A 159 1.21 -1.24 -2.60
CA ARG A 159 0.24 -2.24 -3.01
C ARG A 159 -1.02 -1.58 -3.52
N PHE A 160 -1.48 -2.05 -4.66
CA PHE A 160 -2.65 -1.55 -5.35
C PHE A 160 -3.60 -2.70 -5.67
N LYS A 161 -4.85 -2.31 -5.93
CA LYS A 161 -5.85 -3.21 -6.45
C LYS A 161 -6.61 -2.54 -7.59
N MET A 162 -6.92 -3.32 -8.62
CA MET A 162 -7.81 -2.86 -9.67
C MET A 162 -9.24 -3.25 -9.28
N SER A 163 -10.11 -2.27 -9.13
CA SER A 163 -11.54 -2.49 -8.85
C SER A 163 -12.27 -2.96 -10.10
N CYS A 164 -13.54 -3.38 -9.93
CA CYS A 164 -14.43 -3.74 -11.04
C CYS A 164 -14.64 -2.61 -12.06
N ASP A 165 -14.52 -1.36 -11.61
CA ASP A 165 -14.73 -0.17 -12.44
C ASP A 165 -13.45 0.24 -13.21
N SER A 166 -12.43 -0.61 -13.22
CA SER A 166 -11.09 -0.32 -13.78
C SER A 166 -10.38 0.87 -13.11
N GLU A 167 -10.75 1.15 -11.87
CA GLU A 167 -10.10 2.16 -11.03
C GLU A 167 -8.98 1.51 -10.21
N LEU A 168 -7.80 2.16 -10.23
CA LEU A 168 -6.63 1.68 -9.50
C LEU A 168 -6.65 2.28 -8.08
N THR A 169 -6.95 1.45 -7.10
CA THR A 169 -7.00 1.86 -5.69
C THR A 169 -5.67 1.55 -5.00
N LEU A 170 -5.07 2.56 -4.35
CA LEU A 170 -3.95 2.34 -3.43
C LEU A 170 -4.47 1.64 -2.17
N LEU A 171 -3.92 0.48 -1.85
CA LEU A 171 -4.22 -0.23 -0.61
C LEU A 171 -3.38 0.36 0.53
N HIS A 172 -2.05 0.28 0.40
CA HIS A 172 -1.10 0.79 1.38
C HIS A 172 0.31 0.94 0.78
N CYS A 173 1.12 1.75 1.46
CA CYS A 173 2.56 1.83 1.22
C CYS A 173 3.26 0.88 2.20
N VAL A 174 3.96 -0.13 1.68
CA VAL A 174 4.72 -1.10 2.48
C VAL A 174 6.04 -0.51 2.95
N SER A 175 6.68 0.32 2.11
CA SER A 175 7.97 0.94 2.43
C SER A 175 8.14 2.22 1.64
N ALA A 176 8.56 3.29 2.33
CA ALA A 176 9.00 4.53 1.70
C ALA A 176 10.41 4.86 2.22
N ARG A 177 11.36 5.04 1.30
CA ARG A 177 12.70 5.54 1.61
C ARG A 177 12.78 6.98 1.17
N VAL A 178 13.22 7.81 2.11
CA VAL A 178 13.24 9.25 1.97
C VAL A 178 14.61 9.76 2.37
N MET A 179 15.16 10.69 1.60
CA MET A 179 16.44 11.34 1.88
C MET A 179 16.22 12.84 2.05
N ARG A 180 17.04 13.48 2.87
CA ARG A 180 17.03 14.94 2.92
C ARG A 180 17.53 15.49 1.58
N ALA A 181 16.78 16.43 1.01
CA ALA A 181 17.22 17.20 -0.14
C ALA A 181 18.55 17.89 0.22
N ALA A 182 19.51 17.87 -0.70
CA ALA A 182 20.71 18.67 -0.55
C ALA A 182 20.28 20.13 -0.41
N ALA A 183 20.86 20.86 0.55
CA ALA A 183 20.70 22.31 0.58
C ALA A 183 21.16 22.84 -0.79
N PRO A 184 20.47 23.83 -1.38
CA PRO A 184 21.01 24.51 -2.54
C PRO A 184 22.38 25.04 -2.13
N SER A 185 23.45 24.47 -2.68
CA SER A 185 24.79 25.00 -2.47
C SER A 185 24.72 26.45 -2.91
N ALA A 186 24.98 27.38 -1.98
CA ALA A 186 25.20 28.77 -2.35
C ALA A 186 26.23 28.75 -3.48
N GLY A 187 25.79 29.10 -4.69
CA GLY A 187 26.69 29.24 -5.82
C GLY A 187 27.82 30.21 -5.43
N PRO A 188 28.98 30.14 -6.09
CA PRO A 188 30.07 31.06 -5.80
C PRO A 188 29.53 32.48 -5.87
N THR A 189 29.60 33.18 -4.74
CA THR A 189 29.31 34.61 -4.64
C THR A 189 30.07 35.29 -5.77
N PRO A 190 29.42 36.04 -6.69
CA PRO A 190 30.14 36.73 -7.74
C PRO A 190 31.16 37.65 -7.05
N ALA A 191 32.44 37.37 -7.30
CA ALA A 191 33.54 38.19 -6.81
C ALA A 191 33.25 39.63 -7.24
N SER A 192 33.10 40.49 -6.24
CA SER A 192 32.93 41.93 -6.39
C SER A 192 33.94 42.47 -7.41
N LEU A 193 33.43 43.10 -8.48
CA LEU A 193 34.17 44.04 -9.30
C LEU A 193 34.60 45.22 -8.43
N GLN A 194 35.71 45.07 -7.71
CA GLN A 194 36.56 46.19 -7.34
C GLN A 194 37.55 46.42 -8.48
N ALA A 195 37.10 47.11 -9.52
CA ALA A 195 38.02 47.79 -10.43
C ALA A 195 38.21 49.20 -9.89
N GLY A 196 39.38 49.41 -9.29
CA GLY A 196 39.78 50.66 -8.66
C GLY A 196 39.72 51.85 -9.63
N SER A 197 39.13 52.93 -9.13
CA SER A 197 39.47 54.29 -9.52
C SER A 197 40.98 54.50 -9.37
N ARG A 198 41.68 54.72 -10.49
CA ARG A 198 42.93 55.50 -10.59
C ARG A 198 43.33 55.72 -12.05
N ALA A 199 43.03 56.91 -12.56
CA ALA A 199 43.75 57.65 -13.60
C ALA A 199 43.34 59.11 -13.38
N ALA A 200 44.22 59.92 -12.78
CA ALA A 200 45.25 60.75 -13.40
C ALA A 200 44.71 62.16 -13.63
#